data_AF-A0A7S0LCY9-F1
#
_entry.id   AF-A0A7S0LCY9-F1
#
_cell.length_a   1.000
_cell.length_b   1.000
_cell.length_c   1.000
_cell.angle_alpha   90.00
_cell.angle_beta   90.00
_cell.angle_gamma   90.00
#
_symmetry.space_group_name_H-M   'P 1'
#
loop_
_entity.id
_entity.type
_entity.pdbx_description
1 polymer ?
#
loop_
_entity_poly.entity_id
_entity_poly.type
_entity_poly.pdbx_seq_one_letter_code
_entity_poly.pdbx_strand_id
1 'polypeptide(L)'
;PRSGTSMCPPGCSVEWICDSYADEPRELPLELDVPSSFSGATLSRASVGEWGVGRAGMLYRDLLPDRAGGMLIASRIRIDKGGVVPDYVHFHRVRFQMIYVLRGWVRLVYEGQGDPFVLRAGELVTQPPTIRHR
;
A
#
# COMPACT_ATOMS: atom_id res chain seq x y z
N PRO A 1 12.09 6.85 -18.32
CA PRO A 1 11.83 7.91 -17.30
C PRO A 1 12.97 7.97 -16.26
N ARG A 2 13.46 9.17 -15.91
CA ARG A 2 14.56 9.35 -14.95
C ARG A 2 14.00 9.45 -13.53
N SER A 3 14.70 8.85 -12.56
CA SER A 3 14.40 9.07 -11.15
C SER A 3 14.50 10.56 -10.80
N GLY A 4 13.63 11.03 -9.91
CA GLY A 4 13.56 12.44 -9.55
C GLY A 4 12.59 12.73 -8.42
N THR A 5 12.89 13.78 -7.65
CA THR A 5 12.06 14.23 -6.52
C THR A 5 11.31 15.49 -6.93
N SER A 6 9.97 15.50 -6.79
CA SER A 6 9.15 16.71 -6.93
C SER A 6 8.46 17.07 -5.62
N MET A 7 8.58 18.31 -5.17
CA MET A 7 7.83 18.82 -4.02
C MET A 7 6.39 19.19 -4.42
N CYS A 8 5.39 18.62 -3.75
CA CYS A 8 4.01 19.06 -3.78
C CYS A 8 3.65 19.86 -2.51
N PRO A 9 3.00 21.03 -2.63
CA PRO A 9 2.39 21.70 -1.50
C PRO A 9 1.27 20.82 -0.88
N PRO A 10 1.12 20.74 0.47
CA PRO A 10 1.82 21.48 1.52
C PRO A 10 2.89 20.62 2.22
N GLY A 11 3.94 20.20 1.50
CA GLY A 11 5.12 19.53 2.10
C GLY A 11 5.23 18.03 1.84
N CYS A 12 4.53 17.49 0.84
CA CYS A 12 4.68 16.11 0.43
C CYS A 12 5.74 16.04 -0.70
N SER A 13 6.85 15.34 -0.49
CA SER A 13 7.79 15.04 -1.58
C SER A 13 7.38 13.73 -2.25
N VAL A 14 7.21 13.77 -3.58
CA VAL A 14 7.06 12.56 -4.39
C VAL A 14 8.42 12.24 -4.98
N GLU A 15 8.99 11.11 -4.57
CA GLU A 15 10.16 10.55 -5.22
C GLU A 15 9.72 9.48 -6.22
N TRP A 16 10.01 9.73 -7.49
CA TRP A 16 9.79 8.76 -8.54
C TRP A 16 11.04 7.89 -8.65
N ILE A 17 10.94 6.65 -8.20
CA ILE A 17 11.95 5.64 -8.49
C ILE A 17 11.55 5.03 -9.84
N CYS A 18 12.34 5.26 -10.87
CA CYS A 18 12.15 4.67 -12.19
C CYS A 18 13.36 3.84 -12.53
N ASP A 19 13.14 2.55 -12.78
CA ASP A 19 14.08 1.73 -13.53
C ASP A 19 13.61 1.60 -14.98
N SER A 20 14.57 1.40 -15.88
CA SER A 20 14.38 1.27 -17.33
C SER A 20 13.50 0.08 -17.78
N TYR A 21 12.95 -0.69 -16.84
CA TYR A 21 12.08 -1.85 -17.08
C TYR A 21 10.59 -1.50 -17.33
N ALA A 22 10.25 -0.22 -17.42
CA ALA A 22 8.87 0.22 -17.67
C ALA A 22 8.38 0.02 -19.11
N ASP A 23 9.24 -0.40 -20.05
CA ASP A 23 8.91 -0.51 -21.49
C ASP A 23 8.56 -1.93 -21.97
N GLU A 24 8.68 -2.97 -21.13
CA GLU A 24 8.23 -4.30 -21.50
C GLU A 24 6.71 -4.43 -21.27
N PRO A 25 5.91 -4.88 -22.25
CA PRO A 25 4.47 -5.02 -22.10
C PRO A 25 4.17 -6.07 -21.02
N ARG A 26 3.88 -5.59 -19.80
CA ARG A 26 3.27 -6.44 -18.78
C ARG A 26 1.93 -6.88 -19.35
N GLU A 27 1.74 -8.19 -19.52
CA GLU A 27 0.42 -8.73 -19.83
C GLU A 27 -0.61 -8.07 -18.92
N LEU A 28 -1.63 -7.45 -19.53
CA LEU A 28 -2.70 -6.80 -18.80
C LEU A 28 -3.23 -7.81 -17.77
N PRO A 29 -3.32 -7.44 -16.47
CA PRO A 29 -3.72 -8.41 -15.47
C PRO A 29 -5.04 -9.07 -15.87
N LEU A 30 -5.09 -10.40 -15.85
CA LEU A 30 -6.31 -11.21 -15.88
C LEU A 30 -7.44 -10.45 -15.17
N GLU A 31 -8.58 -10.24 -15.86
CA GLU A 31 -9.66 -9.36 -15.44
C GLU A 31 -9.91 -9.46 -13.93
N LEU A 32 -9.79 -8.32 -13.24
CA LEU A 32 -10.14 -8.22 -11.84
C LEU A 32 -11.64 -7.96 -11.75
N ASP A 33 -12.39 -8.95 -11.27
CA ASP A 33 -13.82 -8.84 -10.99
C ASP A 33 -14.02 -7.88 -9.80
N VAL A 34 -14.28 -6.62 -10.14
CA VAL A 34 -14.56 -5.54 -9.20
C VAL A 34 -15.91 -4.96 -9.61
N PRO A 35 -16.82 -4.67 -8.65
CA PRO A 35 -18.08 -4.01 -8.96
C PRO A 35 -17.86 -2.75 -9.82
N SER A 36 -18.77 -2.50 -10.76
CA SER A 36 -18.66 -1.38 -11.70
C SER A 36 -18.83 -0.02 -11.02
N SER A 37 -19.57 0.04 -9.91
CA SER A 37 -19.76 1.24 -9.11
C SER A 37 -20.15 0.90 -7.67
N PHE A 38 -19.83 1.79 -6.74
CA PHE A 38 -20.35 1.79 -5.37
C PHE A 38 -20.85 3.21 -5.08
N SER A 39 -22.00 3.31 -4.41
CA SER A 39 -22.55 4.59 -3.95
C SER A 39 -22.83 4.48 -2.46
N GLY A 40 -22.19 5.35 -1.67
CA GLY A 40 -22.35 5.37 -0.23
C GLY A 40 -21.28 6.21 0.45
N ALA A 41 -21.57 6.66 1.66
CA ALA A 41 -20.60 7.35 2.52
C ALA A 41 -20.46 6.57 3.83
N THR A 42 -19.22 6.32 4.24
CA THR A 42 -18.90 5.66 5.51
C THR A 42 -18.08 6.60 6.38
N LEU A 43 -18.50 6.76 7.63
CA LEU A 43 -17.71 7.43 8.67
C LEU A 43 -17.16 6.39 9.65
N SER A 44 -15.84 6.22 9.67
CA SER A 44 -15.14 5.38 10.64
C SER A 44 -14.30 6.24 11.59
N ARG A 45 -14.42 6.00 12.90
CA ARG A 45 -13.65 6.74 13.91
C ARG A 45 -12.34 6.03 14.22
N ALA A 46 -11.25 6.80 14.22
CA ALA A 46 -9.91 6.29 14.48
C ALA A 46 -9.76 5.52 15.81
N SER A 47 -10.53 5.84 16.84
CA SER A 47 -10.47 5.24 18.18
C SER A 47 -11.39 4.03 18.39
N VAL A 48 -12.23 3.68 17.41
CA VAL A 48 -13.27 2.65 17.55
C VAL A 48 -13.00 1.50 16.56
N GLY A 49 -13.41 0.28 16.92
CA GLY A 49 -13.32 -0.91 16.08
C GLY A 49 -12.29 -1.94 16.55
N GLU A 50 -12.45 -3.18 16.09
CA GLU A 50 -11.68 -4.33 16.54
C GLU A 50 -10.41 -4.56 15.72
N TRP A 51 -9.34 -4.97 16.38
CA TRP A 51 -8.11 -5.39 15.73
C TRP A 51 -8.11 -6.90 15.56
N GLY A 52 -7.85 -7.37 14.33
CA GLY A 52 -7.61 -8.77 14.02
C GLY A 52 -6.13 -9.02 13.71
N VAL A 53 -5.66 -10.25 13.95
CA VAL A 53 -4.33 -10.68 13.49
C VAL A 53 -4.40 -10.96 11.99
N GLY A 54 -3.49 -10.35 11.23
CA GLY A 54 -3.34 -10.58 9.80
C GLY A 54 -1.96 -11.15 9.44
N ARG A 55 -1.47 -10.78 8.26
CA ARG A 55 -0.22 -11.28 7.70
C ARG A 55 0.96 -11.05 8.64
N ALA A 56 1.83 -12.06 8.75
CA ALA A 56 3.09 -11.99 9.51
C ALA A 56 2.93 -11.49 10.96
N GLY A 57 1.77 -11.74 11.59
CA GLY A 57 1.47 -11.31 12.95
C GLY A 57 1.17 -9.82 13.10
N MET A 58 1.08 -9.05 12.01
CA MET A 58 0.64 -7.66 12.05
C MET A 58 -0.84 -7.59 12.42
N LEU A 59 -1.23 -6.54 13.13
CA LEU A 59 -2.62 -6.29 13.48
C LEU A 59 -3.29 -5.42 12.42
N TYR A 60 -4.47 -5.82 11.96
CA TYR A 60 -5.27 -5.11 10.99
C TYR A 60 -6.58 -4.71 11.62
N ARG A 61 -7.03 -3.50 11.30
CA ARG A 61 -8.39 -3.06 11.56
C ARG A 61 -9.00 -2.55 10.27
N ASP A 62 -10.08 -3.18 9.83
CA ASP A 62 -10.85 -2.73 8.68
C ASP A 62 -11.53 -1.38 9.00
N LEU A 63 -11.52 -0.46 8.05
CA LEU A 63 -12.11 0.86 8.17
C LEU A 63 -13.40 1.01 7.38
N LEU A 64 -13.71 0.06 6.49
CA LEU A 64 -14.87 0.10 5.62
C LEU A 64 -15.77 -1.12 5.87
N PRO A 65 -17.00 -0.91 6.37
CA PRO A 65 -18.00 -1.97 6.42
C PRO A 65 -18.18 -2.60 5.04
N ASP A 66 -18.17 -3.94 4.99
CA ASP A 66 -18.32 -4.75 3.77
C ASP A 66 -17.39 -4.32 2.61
N ARG A 67 -16.31 -3.58 2.91
CA ARG A 67 -15.33 -3.13 1.90
C ARG A 67 -15.97 -2.43 0.71
N ALA A 68 -17.04 -1.66 0.97
CA ALA A 68 -17.83 -1.00 -0.07
C ALA A 68 -18.33 -1.98 -1.15
N GLY A 69 -18.92 -3.10 -0.70
CA GLY A 69 -19.37 -4.18 -1.59
C GLY A 69 -18.21 -4.90 -2.29
N GLY A 70 -17.04 -4.95 -1.64
CA GLY A 70 -15.81 -5.51 -2.20
C GLY A 70 -15.00 -4.57 -3.11
N MET A 71 -15.44 -3.34 -3.33
CA MET A 71 -14.73 -2.38 -4.20
C MET A 71 -13.43 -1.83 -3.58
N LEU A 72 -13.41 -1.62 -2.26
CA LEU A 72 -12.33 -0.92 -1.57
C LEU A 72 -11.96 -1.62 -0.28
N ILE A 73 -10.66 -1.84 -0.08
CA ILE A 73 -10.10 -2.21 1.21
C ILE A 73 -9.38 -1.00 1.78
N ALA A 74 -9.78 -0.58 2.97
CA ALA A 74 -9.04 0.43 3.73
C ALA A 74 -8.82 -0.12 5.13
N SER A 75 -7.57 -0.22 5.56
CA SER A 75 -7.22 -0.78 6.85
C SER A 75 -6.20 0.08 7.58
N ARG A 76 -6.29 0.11 8.90
CA ARG A 76 -5.14 0.48 9.73
C ARG A 76 -4.34 -0.77 10.04
N ILE A 77 -3.03 -0.68 9.84
CA ILE A 77 -2.09 -1.76 10.16
C ILE A 77 -1.23 -1.28 11.33
N ARG A 78 -1.02 -2.16 12.31
CA ARG A 78 -0.20 -1.90 13.50
C ARG A 78 0.78 -3.04 13.70
N ILE A 79 2.02 -2.68 13.95
CA ILE A 79 3.11 -3.60 14.29
C ILE A 79 3.54 -3.24 15.71
N ASP A 80 3.13 -4.04 16.70
CA ASP A 80 3.37 -3.74 18.12
C ASP A 80 4.82 -3.99 18.53
N LYS A 81 5.45 -5.01 17.94
CA LYS A 81 6.85 -5.33 18.13
C LYS A 81 7.58 -5.09 16.82
N GLY A 82 8.30 -3.97 16.74
CA GLY A 82 9.18 -3.68 15.61
C GLY A 82 10.29 -4.72 15.49
N GLY A 83 10.85 -4.87 14.29
CA GLY A 83 11.89 -5.85 14.00
C GLY A 83 11.70 -6.49 12.64
N VAL A 84 12.39 -7.61 12.42
CA VAL A 84 12.21 -8.41 11.20
C VAL A 84 10.80 -8.99 11.22
N VAL A 85 10.00 -8.58 10.25
CA VAL A 85 8.71 -9.19 9.97
C VAL A 85 8.98 -10.44 9.14
N PRO A 86 8.45 -11.62 9.51
CA PRO A 86 8.62 -12.86 8.74
C PRO A 86 7.68 -12.84 7.51
N ASP A 87 7.79 -11.80 6.68
CA ASP A 87 7.06 -11.71 5.42
C ASP A 87 7.85 -12.34 4.27
N TYR A 88 7.13 -12.76 3.24
CA TYR A 88 7.68 -13.34 2.03
C TYR A 88 7.41 -12.40 0.85
N VAL A 89 8.18 -12.57 -0.24
CA VAL A 89 7.95 -11.80 -1.46
C VAL A 89 6.56 -12.11 -2.01
N HIS A 90 5.72 -11.10 -2.12
CA HIS A 90 4.33 -11.24 -2.58
C HIS A 90 3.90 -10.05 -3.43
N PHE A 91 2.69 -10.14 -4.00
CA PHE A 91 2.08 -9.06 -4.77
C PHE A 91 0.56 -9.07 -4.58
N HIS A 92 -0.08 -7.99 -5.02
CA HIS A 92 -1.53 -7.82 -4.97
C HIS A 92 -2.14 -7.62 -6.35
N ARG A 93 -3.27 -8.30 -6.60
CA ARG A 93 -4.11 -8.09 -7.78
C ARG A 93 -5.16 -7.04 -7.44
N VAL A 94 -4.79 -5.78 -7.65
CA VAL A 94 -5.58 -4.59 -7.31
C VAL A 94 -5.43 -3.59 -8.45
N ARG A 95 -6.38 -2.65 -8.59
CA ARG A 95 -6.25 -1.54 -9.55
C ARG A 95 -5.37 -0.41 -8.99
N PHE A 96 -5.37 -0.23 -7.68
CA PHE A 96 -4.60 0.78 -6.97
C PHE A 96 -4.33 0.31 -5.54
N GLN A 97 -3.13 0.61 -5.03
CA GLN A 97 -2.78 0.42 -3.63
C GLN A 97 -1.82 1.51 -3.17
N MET A 98 -2.02 1.93 -1.92
CA MET A 98 -1.20 2.93 -1.25
C MET A 98 -0.99 2.53 0.20
N ILE A 99 0.22 2.81 0.71
CA ILE A 99 0.55 2.73 2.13
C ILE A 99 0.89 4.15 2.59
N TYR A 100 0.30 4.58 3.70
CA TYR A 100 0.62 5.85 4.37
C TYR A 100 1.06 5.57 5.80
N VAL A 101 2.22 6.08 6.20
CA VAL A 101 2.76 5.83 7.55
C VAL A 101 2.21 6.88 8.52
N LEU A 102 1.28 6.46 9.38
CA LEU A 102 0.69 7.34 10.41
C LEU A 102 1.69 7.66 11.53
N ARG A 103 2.45 6.67 11.99
CA ARG A 103 3.41 6.76 13.10
C ARG A 103 4.52 5.74 12.91
N GLY A 104 5.72 6.05 13.42
CA GLY A 104 6.87 5.16 13.33
C GLY A 104 7.50 5.15 11.94
N TRP A 105 7.95 3.97 11.52
CA TRP A 105 8.61 3.75 10.23
C TRP A 105 8.41 2.31 9.77
N VAL A 106 8.58 2.07 8.47
CA VAL A 106 8.62 0.73 7.86
C VAL A 106 9.73 0.70 6.82
N ARG A 107 10.41 -0.45 6.68
CA ARG A 107 11.38 -0.68 5.63
C ARG A 107 10.79 -1.64 4.61
N LEU A 108 10.84 -1.26 3.34
CA LEU A 108 10.23 -1.99 2.22
C LEU A 108 11.27 -2.22 1.12
N VAL A 109 11.05 -3.22 0.27
CA VAL A 109 11.78 -3.36 -0.99
C VAL A 109 10.87 -3.86 -2.09
N TYR A 110 11.01 -3.27 -3.29
CA TYR A 110 10.24 -3.62 -4.47
C TYR A 110 11.14 -4.22 -5.54
N GLU A 111 10.67 -5.29 -6.17
CA GLU A 111 11.39 -5.98 -7.25
C GLU A 111 11.69 -5.01 -8.40
N GLY A 112 12.98 -4.88 -8.76
CA GLY A 112 13.43 -4.03 -9.85
C GLY A 112 13.25 -2.53 -9.58
N GLN A 113 13.35 -2.08 -8.33
CA GLN A 113 13.31 -0.66 -7.93
C GLN A 113 14.50 -0.26 -7.05
N GLY A 114 15.60 -1.02 -7.10
CA GLY A 114 16.79 -0.78 -6.31
C GLY A 114 16.74 -1.33 -4.87
N ASP A 115 17.51 -0.68 -3.99
CA ASP A 115 17.72 -1.14 -2.62
C ASP A 115 16.50 -0.93 -1.70
N PRO A 116 16.39 -1.69 -0.59
CA PRO A 116 15.34 -1.48 0.40
C PRO A 116 15.36 -0.06 1.00
N PHE A 117 14.22 0.63 0.95
CA PHE A 117 14.04 2.00 1.42
C PHE A 117 13.17 2.06 2.68
N VAL A 118 13.18 3.20 3.39
CA VAL A 118 12.44 3.40 4.64
C VAL A 118 11.39 4.49 4.45
N LEU A 119 10.14 4.18 4.77
CA LEU A 119 9.08 5.17 4.94
C LEU A 119 8.95 5.57 6.40
N ARG A 120 8.80 6.85 6.66
CA ARG A 120 8.64 7.48 7.98
C ARG A 120 7.25 8.09 8.12
N ALA A 121 6.86 8.38 9.35
CA ALA A 121 5.59 9.05 9.64
C ALA A 121 5.39 10.31 8.75
N GLY A 122 4.25 10.37 8.07
CA GLY A 122 3.92 11.43 7.12
C GLY A 122 4.16 11.06 5.65
N GLU A 123 4.96 10.03 5.39
CA GLU A 123 5.31 9.59 4.04
C GLU A 123 4.34 8.51 3.54
N LEU A 124 4.27 8.38 2.21
CA LEU A 124 3.45 7.39 1.54
C LEU A 124 4.19 6.77 0.36
N VAL A 125 3.70 5.62 -0.06
CA VAL A 125 4.12 4.97 -1.30
C VAL A 125 2.89 4.41 -2.01
N THR A 126 2.90 4.46 -3.34
CA THR A 126 1.96 3.71 -4.17
C THR A 126 2.60 2.37 -4.57
N GLN A 127 1.80 1.32 -4.57
CA GLN A 127 2.21 0.00 -5.04
C GLN A 127 1.43 -0.28 -6.32
N PRO A 128 2.08 -0.20 -7.50
CA PRO A 128 1.44 -0.56 -8.76
C PRO A 128 0.85 -1.97 -8.70
N PRO A 129 -0.20 -2.26 -9.50
CA PRO A 129 -0.71 -3.62 -9.63
C PRO A 129 0.42 -4.61 -9.86
N THR A 130 0.37 -5.73 -9.13
CA THR A 130 1.29 -6.87 -9.24
C THR A 130 2.78 -6.60 -8.97
N ILE A 131 3.17 -5.43 -8.43
CA ILE A 131 4.55 -5.19 -7.98
C ILE A 131 4.92 -6.17 -6.86
N ARG A 132 6.00 -6.93 -7.04
CA ARG A 132 6.48 -7.85 -5.99
C ARG A 132 7.23 -7.06 -4.93
N HIS A 133 6.91 -7.34 -3.67
CA HIS A 133 7.43 -6.61 -2.53
C HIS A 133 7.54 -7.48 -1.27
N ARG A 134 8.32 -6.99 -0.30
CA ARG A 134 8.34 -7.44 1.10
C ARG A 134 8.60 -6.26 2.04
#